data_AF-A0A5Y6ZXT6-F1
#
_entry.id   AF-A0A5Y6ZXT6-F1
#
_cell.length_a   1.000
_cell.length_b   1.000
_cell.length_c   1.000
_cell.angle_alpha   90.00
_cell.angle_beta   90.00
_cell.angle_gamma   90.00
#
_symmetry.space_group_name_H-M   'P 1'
#
loop_
_entity.id
_entity.type
_entity.pdbx_description
1 polymer ?
#
loop_
_entity_poly.entity_id
_entity_poly.type
_entity_poly.pdbx_seq_one_letter_code
_entity_poly.pdbx_strand_id
1 'polypeptide(L)'
;MKLKNTLLASALLSAAAFSVHAATELTPEQAAALKPYDRIVITGRFNAIGDAVSAVSRRADKEGAASFYVVDTSEFGNSGNWRVVADVYKADAPKADAPKNRVINGIVELPKDQAVQLEPYDTVTVQGFYRSQPEVNDAITKAAKQKSAYAFYIVRQIDANQGGNQRITAFIYKQDAKKRIVQSPDAIPADSEAGRAALAQGGEAAKKVEIPGVATSASPSAEVGRFFETQSSKGGRYTVTLPDGTKVEELNKATAAMMVPFDSVKFTGNYGNMTEISYQVAKRAAKKGAKYYHITRQWQERGNNITISADLYK
;
A
#
# COMPACT_ATOMS: atom_id res chain seq x y z
N MET A 1 20.08 2.44 -32.51
CA MET A 1 19.66 1.55 -31.41
C MET A 1 18.29 2.04 -30.97
N LYS A 2 17.22 1.23 -31.05
CA LYS A 2 15.88 1.68 -30.63
C LYS A 2 15.84 1.76 -29.11
N LEU A 3 15.94 2.96 -28.54
CA LEU A 3 15.71 3.20 -27.11
C LEU A 3 14.20 3.05 -26.82
N LYS A 4 13.75 1.80 -26.77
CA LYS A 4 12.54 1.43 -26.05
C LYS A 4 12.99 1.15 -24.64
N ASN A 5 12.87 2.16 -23.77
CA ASN A 5 12.70 2.04 -22.33
C ASN A 5 12.58 3.46 -21.80
N THR A 6 11.46 3.70 -21.10
CA THR A 6 11.20 4.81 -20.19
C THR A 6 12.51 5.23 -19.51
N LEU A 7 13.14 6.29 -19.99
CA LEU A 7 14.41 6.76 -19.45
C LEU A 7 14.11 7.38 -18.09
N LEU A 8 14.65 6.71 -17.08
CA LEU A 8 14.73 7.13 -15.69
C LEU A 8 15.10 8.61 -15.59
N ALA A 9 14.32 9.30 -14.77
CA ALA A 9 14.57 10.63 -14.26
C ALA A 9 16.07 10.95 -14.15
N SER A 10 16.47 12.04 -14.80
CA SER A 10 17.76 12.69 -14.57
C SER A 10 17.90 12.92 -13.06
N ALA A 11 18.94 12.35 -12.46
CA ALA A 11 19.24 12.55 -11.04
C ALA A 11 19.32 14.06 -10.76
N LEU A 12 18.44 14.55 -9.89
CA LEU A 12 18.43 15.90 -9.35
C LEU A 12 19.85 16.28 -8.93
N LEU A 13 20.55 17.09 -9.76
CA LEU A 13 21.77 17.74 -9.32
C LEU A 13 21.41 18.64 -8.15
N SER A 14 21.88 18.23 -6.97
CA SER A 14 21.61 18.90 -5.71
C SER A 14 22.31 20.26 -5.68
N ALA A 15 21.51 21.30 -5.44
CA ALA A 15 21.85 22.55 -4.76
C ALA A 15 23.17 23.26 -5.12
N ALA A 16 23.09 24.18 -6.08
CA ALA A 16 23.82 25.46 -6.00
C ALA A 16 22.82 26.59 -6.30
N ALA A 17 22.69 27.51 -5.36
CA ALA A 17 21.77 28.64 -5.42
C ALA A 17 22.17 29.66 -6.52
N PHE A 18 21.14 30.38 -7.01
CA PHE A 18 21.13 31.61 -7.81
C PHE A 18 21.18 31.50 -9.34
N SER A 19 19.99 31.34 -9.94
CA SER A 19 19.48 32.32 -10.91
C SER A 19 17.94 32.33 -10.84
N VAL A 20 17.34 33.52 -10.80
CA VAL A 20 15.91 33.73 -10.54
C VAL A 20 15.03 33.37 -11.75
N HIS A 21 15.60 32.89 -12.87
CA HIS A 21 14.92 32.83 -14.19
C HIS A 21 15.21 31.52 -14.96
N ALA A 22 15.11 30.37 -14.31
CA ALA A 22 15.09 29.09 -15.04
C ALA A 22 14.05 28.16 -14.43
N ALA A 23 13.16 27.63 -15.27
CA ALA A 23 12.17 26.64 -14.86
C ALA A 23 12.89 25.41 -14.30
N THR A 24 12.42 24.89 -13.16
CA THR A 24 13.02 23.73 -12.47
C THR A 24 12.49 22.40 -13.02
N GLU A 25 13.34 21.40 -13.18
CA GLU A 25 12.90 20.05 -13.59
C GLU A 25 12.23 19.32 -12.40
N LEU A 26 11.01 18.81 -12.61
CA LEU A 26 10.27 18.03 -11.62
C LEU A 26 10.66 16.56 -11.68
N THR A 27 10.54 15.87 -10.53
CA THR A 27 10.54 14.40 -10.53
C THR A 27 9.24 13.84 -11.11
N PRO A 28 9.20 12.56 -11.53
CA PRO A 28 7.96 11.93 -11.99
C PRO A 28 6.83 12.00 -10.95
N GLU A 29 7.17 11.88 -9.67
CA GLU A 29 6.20 11.95 -8.56
C GLU A 29 5.64 13.36 -8.37
N GLN A 30 6.50 14.38 -8.45
CA GLN A 30 6.08 15.79 -8.38
C GLN A 30 5.24 16.18 -9.59
N ALA A 31 5.63 15.75 -10.78
CA ALA A 31 4.88 15.98 -12.02
C ALA A 31 3.51 15.30 -11.99
N ALA A 32 3.42 14.05 -11.51
CA ALA A 32 2.16 13.31 -11.39
C ALA A 32 1.18 13.94 -10.39
N ALA A 33 1.67 14.73 -9.42
CA ALA A 33 0.85 15.43 -8.44
C ALA A 33 0.28 16.76 -8.95
N LEU A 34 0.73 17.26 -10.09
CA LEU A 34 0.38 18.58 -10.64
C LEU A 34 -0.23 18.44 -12.03
N LYS A 35 -1.08 19.40 -12.40
CA LYS A 35 -1.63 19.49 -13.75
C LYS A 35 -0.77 20.44 -14.59
N PRO A 36 -0.17 19.99 -15.70
CA PRO A 36 0.52 20.89 -16.60
C PRO A 36 -0.48 21.83 -17.27
N TYR A 37 -0.10 23.09 -17.45
CA TYR A 37 -0.93 24.05 -18.17
C TYR A 37 -0.71 23.96 -19.69
N ASP A 38 0.46 23.48 -20.11
CA ASP A 38 0.81 23.30 -21.51
C ASP A 38 1.88 22.19 -21.68
N ARG A 39 2.08 21.75 -22.91
CA ARG A 39 3.12 20.80 -23.32
C ARG A 39 3.96 21.41 -24.44
N ILE A 40 5.23 21.63 -24.15
CA ILE A 40 6.18 22.16 -25.11
C ILE A 40 6.92 21.03 -25.81
N VAL A 41 7.33 21.31 -27.05
CA VAL A 41 8.17 20.42 -27.85
C VAL A 41 9.36 21.22 -28.34
N ILE A 42 10.57 20.70 -28.13
CA ILE A 42 11.78 21.25 -28.72
C ILE A 42 12.41 20.21 -29.65
N THR A 43 12.95 20.68 -30.76
CA THR A 43 13.72 19.86 -31.69
C THR A 43 15.08 20.50 -31.87
N GLY A 44 16.14 19.71 -31.75
CA GLY A 44 17.49 20.22 -31.89
C GLY A 44 18.53 19.11 -31.95
N ARG A 45 19.76 19.51 -32.27
CA ARG A 45 20.91 18.62 -32.14
C ARG A 45 21.46 18.78 -30.74
N PHE A 46 21.27 17.76 -29.90
CA PHE A 46 21.79 17.72 -28.55
C PHE A 46 22.89 16.67 -28.46
N ASN A 47 24.02 17.02 -27.87
CA ASN A 47 25.14 16.08 -27.71
C ASN A 47 24.97 15.25 -26.44
N ALA A 48 24.27 15.80 -25.43
CA ALA A 48 23.92 15.12 -24.19
C ALA A 48 22.48 15.42 -23.76
N ILE A 49 21.92 14.54 -22.92
CA ILE A 49 20.59 14.72 -22.30
C ILE A 49 20.52 16.04 -21.52
N GLY A 50 21.60 16.41 -20.80
CA GLY A 50 21.68 17.67 -20.06
C GLY A 50 21.56 18.92 -20.95
N ASP A 51 22.03 18.88 -22.20
CA ASP A 51 21.86 19.99 -23.16
C ASP A 51 20.40 20.16 -23.53
N ALA A 52 19.72 19.03 -23.72
CA ALA A 52 18.31 18.98 -24.06
C ALA A 52 17.44 19.46 -22.90
N VAL A 53 17.70 18.99 -21.67
CA VAL A 53 17.05 19.45 -20.44
C VAL A 53 17.28 20.95 -20.23
N SER A 54 18.49 21.46 -20.45
CA SER A 54 18.79 22.89 -20.34
C SER A 54 18.03 23.72 -21.39
N ALA A 55 17.87 23.18 -22.60
CA ALA A 55 17.07 23.82 -23.64
C ALA A 55 15.57 23.81 -23.30
N VAL A 56 15.05 22.73 -22.70
CA VAL A 56 13.69 22.66 -22.17
C VAL A 56 13.50 23.68 -21.06
N SER A 57 14.41 23.77 -20.09
CA SER A 57 14.35 24.72 -18.98
C SER A 57 14.25 26.17 -19.48
N ARG A 58 15.11 26.58 -20.42
CA ARG A 58 15.05 27.92 -21.04
C ARG A 58 13.74 28.15 -21.81
N ARG A 59 13.26 27.13 -22.52
CA ARG A 59 12.01 27.23 -23.27
C ARG A 59 10.81 27.36 -22.32
N ALA A 60 10.77 26.55 -21.26
CA ALA A 60 9.74 26.56 -20.24
C ALA A 60 9.71 27.90 -19.48
N ASP A 61 10.87 28.44 -19.10
CA ASP A 61 10.99 29.77 -18.49
C ASP A 61 10.44 30.87 -19.40
N LYS A 62 10.76 30.83 -20.70
CA LYS A 62 10.23 31.77 -21.69
C LYS A 62 8.70 31.70 -21.85
N GLU A 63 8.11 30.52 -21.64
CA GLU A 63 6.65 30.32 -21.62
C GLU A 63 6.03 30.67 -20.24
N GLY A 64 6.84 31.15 -19.31
CA GLY A 64 6.45 31.55 -17.96
C GLY A 64 6.13 30.37 -17.04
N ALA A 65 6.77 29.22 -17.26
CA ALA A 65 6.67 28.06 -16.38
C ALA A 65 7.62 28.21 -15.19
N ALA A 66 7.15 27.85 -14.00
CA ALA A 66 8.02 27.72 -12.83
C ALA A 66 8.78 26.39 -12.84
N SER A 67 8.18 25.36 -13.43
CA SER A 67 8.75 24.02 -13.48
C SER A 67 8.36 23.27 -14.75
N PHE A 68 9.10 22.23 -15.09
CA PHE A 68 8.84 21.38 -16.26
C PHE A 68 9.14 19.92 -15.95
N TYR A 69 8.61 19.00 -16.75
CA TYR A 69 8.91 17.57 -16.69
C TYR A 69 9.10 17.02 -18.10
N VAL A 70 10.25 16.39 -18.38
CA VAL A 70 10.50 15.75 -19.68
C VAL A 70 9.70 14.45 -19.76
N VAL A 71 8.74 14.43 -20.67
CA VAL A 71 7.82 13.31 -20.89
C VAL A 71 8.42 12.28 -21.84
N ASP A 72 9.08 12.76 -22.90
CA ASP A 72 9.66 11.92 -23.94
C ASP A 72 10.88 12.58 -24.57
N THR A 73 11.86 11.77 -24.95
CA THR A 73 12.99 12.17 -25.79
C THR A 73 13.16 11.12 -26.88
N SER A 74 13.00 11.53 -28.13
CA SER A 74 13.01 10.63 -29.29
C SER A 74 13.85 11.20 -30.43
N GLU A 75 14.44 10.33 -31.25
CA GLU A 75 15.12 10.76 -32.48
C GLU A 75 14.11 11.38 -33.45
N PHE A 76 14.47 12.51 -34.04
CA PHE A 76 13.63 13.26 -34.97
C PHE A 76 14.26 13.28 -36.37
N GLY A 77 13.71 12.41 -37.23
CA GLY A 77 14.23 12.20 -38.59
C GLY A 77 15.56 11.43 -38.61
N ASN A 78 16.18 11.35 -39.79
CA ASN A 78 17.43 10.60 -40.01
C ASN A 78 18.71 11.45 -39.77
N SER A 79 18.58 12.66 -39.24
CA SER A 79 19.68 13.65 -39.14
C SER A 79 20.42 13.66 -37.80
N GLY A 80 20.07 12.77 -36.86
CA GLY A 80 20.63 12.77 -35.51
C GLY A 80 20.12 13.90 -34.60
N ASN A 81 19.04 14.59 -35.00
CA ASN A 81 18.33 15.53 -34.15
C ASN A 81 17.44 14.76 -33.16
N TRP A 82 17.24 15.31 -31.97
CA TRP A 82 16.26 14.79 -31.02
C TRP A 82 15.08 15.75 -30.92
N ARG A 83 13.91 15.17 -30.72
CA ARG A 83 12.69 15.82 -30.29
C ARG A 83 12.49 15.51 -28.82
N VAL A 84 12.36 16.55 -28.01
CA VAL A 84 12.08 16.45 -26.57
C VAL A 84 10.72 17.06 -26.30
N VAL A 85 9.86 16.28 -25.66
CA VAL A 85 8.52 16.68 -25.24
C VAL A 85 8.54 16.89 -23.74
N ALA A 86 8.09 18.06 -23.28
CA ALA A 86 8.04 18.37 -21.87
C ALA A 86 6.72 19.02 -21.47
N ASP A 87 6.19 18.60 -20.34
CA ASP A 87 5.06 19.24 -19.67
C ASP A 87 5.55 20.43 -18.86
N VAL A 88 4.82 21.55 -18.89
CA VAL A 88 5.18 22.77 -18.15
C VAL A 88 4.12 23.15 -17.13
N TYR A 89 4.59 23.68 -15.99
CA TYR A 89 3.80 23.92 -14.80
C TYR A 89 4.00 25.36 -14.32
N LYS A 90 2.90 26.03 -13.92
CA LYS A 90 2.96 27.31 -13.21
C LYS A 90 3.35 27.09 -11.75
N ALA A 91 3.78 28.15 -11.07
CA ALA A 91 4.10 28.09 -9.64
C ALA A 91 2.88 27.69 -8.78
N ASP A 92 1.68 28.04 -9.24
CA ASP A 92 0.38 27.75 -8.64
C ASP A 92 -0.38 26.62 -9.36
N ALA A 93 0.35 25.72 -10.04
CA ALA A 93 -0.26 24.63 -10.81
C ALA A 93 -1.27 23.84 -9.94
N PRO A 94 -2.52 23.65 -10.42
CA PRO A 94 -3.51 22.91 -9.66
C PRO A 94 -3.07 21.45 -9.50
N LYS A 95 -3.47 20.84 -8.39
CA LYS A 95 -3.21 19.42 -8.15
C LYS A 95 -3.82 18.58 -9.27
N ALA A 96 -3.12 17.53 -9.67
CA ALA A 96 -3.64 16.57 -10.64
C ALA A 96 -4.98 16.00 -10.16
N ASP A 97 -5.87 15.73 -11.12
CA ASP A 97 -7.16 15.11 -10.81
C ASP A 97 -6.91 13.74 -10.16
N ALA A 98 -7.59 13.47 -9.04
CA ALA A 98 -7.50 12.15 -8.42
C ALA A 98 -7.89 11.07 -9.44
N PRO A 99 -7.18 9.92 -9.49
CA PRO A 99 -7.50 8.86 -10.42
C PRO A 99 -8.97 8.46 -10.24
N LYS A 100 -9.74 8.57 -11.33
CA LYS A 100 -11.16 8.24 -11.31
C LYS A 100 -11.31 6.72 -11.24
N ASN A 101 -12.12 6.27 -10.29
CA ASN A 101 -12.44 4.85 -10.15
C ASN A 101 -13.15 4.35 -11.42
N ARG A 102 -12.88 3.09 -11.77
CA ARG A 102 -13.54 2.44 -12.91
C ARG A 102 -15.01 2.21 -12.60
N VAL A 103 -15.88 2.41 -13.59
CA VAL A 103 -17.32 2.15 -13.49
C VAL A 103 -17.70 1.04 -14.45
N ILE A 104 -18.40 0.02 -13.95
CA ILE A 104 -18.80 -1.18 -14.70
C ILE A 104 -20.28 -1.42 -14.42
N ASN A 105 -21.11 -1.47 -15.46
CA ASN A 105 -22.57 -1.63 -15.33
C ASN A 105 -23.26 -0.59 -14.42
N GLY A 106 -22.64 0.58 -14.24
CA GLY A 106 -23.11 1.64 -13.32
C GLY A 106 -22.63 1.48 -11.88
N ILE A 107 -21.79 0.50 -11.58
CA ILE A 107 -21.23 0.22 -10.25
C ILE A 107 -19.75 0.60 -10.24
N VAL A 108 -19.32 1.34 -9.24
CA VAL A 108 -17.93 1.80 -9.07
C VAL A 108 -17.06 0.66 -8.51
N GLU A 109 -15.93 0.37 -9.14
CA GLU A 109 -14.89 -0.53 -8.62
C GLU A 109 -14.00 0.26 -7.65
N LEU A 110 -14.05 -0.08 -6.36
CA LEU A 110 -13.23 0.59 -5.35
C LEU A 110 -11.86 -0.07 -5.25
N PRO A 111 -10.77 0.72 -5.20
CA PRO A 111 -9.48 0.20 -4.77
C PRO A 111 -9.49 -0.10 -3.26
N LYS A 112 -8.55 -0.94 -2.81
CA LYS A 112 -8.51 -1.45 -1.43
C LYS A 112 -8.47 -0.33 -0.39
N ASP A 113 -7.66 0.70 -0.62
CA ASP A 113 -7.46 1.85 0.26
C ASP A 113 -8.75 2.66 0.50
N GLN A 114 -9.62 2.74 -0.51
CA GLN A 114 -10.94 3.36 -0.37
C GLN A 114 -11.95 2.39 0.26
N ALA A 115 -11.96 1.12 -0.18
CA ALA A 115 -12.90 0.12 0.29
C ALA A 115 -12.80 -0.15 1.80
N VAL A 116 -11.60 -0.19 2.37
CA VAL A 116 -11.41 -0.43 3.81
C VAL A 116 -11.96 0.70 4.67
N GLN A 117 -12.06 1.91 4.14
CA GLN A 117 -12.58 3.09 4.83
C GLN A 117 -14.11 3.20 4.78
N LEU A 118 -14.80 2.34 4.00
CA LEU A 118 -16.25 2.40 3.82
C LEU A 118 -16.91 1.17 4.45
N GLU A 119 -18.11 1.36 5.00
CA GLU A 119 -18.90 0.29 5.57
C GLU A 119 -19.69 -0.42 4.47
N PRO A 120 -19.40 -1.69 4.16
CA PRO A 120 -20.23 -2.43 3.23
C PRO A 120 -21.56 -2.77 3.90
N TYR A 121 -22.65 -2.69 3.15
CA TYR A 121 -23.98 -3.03 3.70
C TYR A 121 -24.37 -4.48 3.44
N ASP A 122 -23.78 -5.11 2.43
CA ASP A 122 -24.00 -6.50 2.08
C ASP A 122 -22.83 -7.00 1.20
N THR A 123 -22.93 -8.24 0.74
CA THR A 123 -21.97 -8.92 -0.11
C THR A 123 -22.66 -9.59 -1.29
N VAL A 124 -21.91 -9.82 -2.35
CA VAL A 124 -22.33 -10.66 -3.47
C VAL A 124 -21.30 -11.75 -3.69
N THR A 125 -21.79 -12.98 -3.84
CA THR A 125 -20.97 -14.12 -4.22
C THR A 125 -21.42 -14.61 -5.60
N VAL A 126 -20.47 -14.75 -6.51
CA VAL A 126 -20.69 -15.38 -7.81
C VAL A 126 -19.80 -16.61 -7.92
N GLN A 127 -20.31 -17.63 -8.58
CA GLN A 127 -19.59 -18.88 -8.81
C GLN A 127 -19.72 -19.26 -10.28
N GLY A 128 -18.59 -19.57 -10.92
CA GLY A 128 -18.57 -19.93 -12.33
C GLY A 128 -17.16 -20.02 -12.90
N PHE A 129 -17.09 -20.39 -14.16
CA PHE A 129 -15.84 -20.39 -14.92
C PHE A 129 -15.65 -19.00 -15.57
N TYR A 130 -14.60 -18.28 -15.18
CA TYR A 130 -14.29 -16.95 -15.73
C TYR A 130 -12.91 -16.97 -16.39
N ARG A 131 -12.84 -16.56 -17.65
CA ARG A 131 -11.59 -16.57 -18.45
C ARG A 131 -10.71 -15.35 -18.22
N SER A 132 -11.28 -14.29 -17.66
CA SER A 132 -10.57 -13.03 -17.47
C SER A 132 -11.17 -12.20 -16.32
N GLN A 133 -10.39 -11.25 -15.78
CA GLN A 133 -10.85 -10.35 -14.72
C GLN A 133 -12.07 -9.49 -15.15
N PRO A 134 -12.17 -9.00 -16.40
CA PRO A 134 -13.39 -8.33 -16.86
C PRO A 134 -14.67 -9.17 -16.75
N GLU A 135 -14.61 -10.48 -17.02
CA GLU A 135 -15.76 -11.38 -16.86
C GLU A 135 -16.16 -11.52 -15.39
N VAL A 136 -15.18 -11.62 -14.48
CA VAL A 136 -15.42 -11.62 -13.03
C VAL A 136 -16.11 -10.32 -12.60
N ASN A 137 -15.57 -9.18 -13.01
CA ASN A 137 -16.12 -7.87 -12.64
C ASN A 137 -17.53 -7.66 -13.22
N ASP A 138 -17.80 -8.11 -14.45
CA ASP A 138 -19.15 -8.05 -15.04
C ASP A 138 -20.16 -8.88 -14.24
N ALA A 139 -19.82 -10.12 -13.90
CA ALA A 139 -20.69 -11.00 -13.11
C ALA A 139 -20.97 -10.42 -11.71
N ILE A 140 -19.93 -9.91 -11.03
CA ILE A 140 -20.07 -9.25 -9.73
C ILE A 140 -20.95 -8.00 -9.83
N THR A 141 -20.71 -7.12 -10.81
CA THR A 141 -21.47 -5.88 -10.93
C THR A 141 -22.94 -6.12 -11.31
N LYS A 142 -23.26 -7.15 -12.10
CA LYS A 142 -24.65 -7.59 -12.35
C LYS A 142 -25.34 -8.04 -11.06
N ALA A 143 -24.68 -8.87 -10.25
CA ALA A 143 -25.21 -9.30 -8.95
C ALA A 143 -25.33 -8.12 -7.96
N ALA A 144 -24.35 -7.21 -7.94
CA ALA A 144 -24.35 -6.03 -7.08
C ALA A 144 -25.49 -5.05 -7.45
N LYS A 145 -25.76 -4.88 -8.75
CA LYS A 145 -26.84 -4.03 -9.25
C LYS A 145 -28.22 -4.52 -8.82
N GLN A 146 -28.45 -5.84 -8.80
CA GLN A 146 -29.70 -6.43 -8.28
C GLN A 146 -29.92 -6.10 -6.80
N LYS A 147 -28.84 -5.87 -6.05
CA LYS A 147 -28.88 -5.46 -4.65
C LYS A 147 -28.82 -3.93 -4.46
N SER A 148 -28.96 -3.14 -5.53
CA SER A 148 -28.89 -1.67 -5.52
C SER A 148 -27.55 -1.11 -4.99
N ALA A 149 -26.44 -1.79 -5.32
CA ALA A 149 -25.11 -1.30 -4.96
C ALA A 149 -24.73 -0.05 -5.78
N TYR A 150 -23.97 0.84 -5.16
CA TYR A 150 -23.27 1.93 -5.86
C TYR A 150 -21.84 1.54 -6.23
N ALA A 151 -21.17 0.83 -5.32
CA ALA A 151 -19.78 0.43 -5.50
C ALA A 151 -19.54 -1.00 -5.02
N PHE A 152 -18.43 -1.60 -5.48
CA PHE A 152 -18.01 -2.94 -5.07
C PHE A 152 -16.50 -3.02 -4.83
N TYR A 153 -16.08 -3.97 -4.01
CA TYR A 153 -14.68 -4.36 -3.82
C TYR A 153 -14.58 -5.88 -3.70
N ILE A 154 -13.82 -6.53 -4.58
CA ILE A 154 -13.60 -7.99 -4.54
C ILE A 154 -12.66 -8.29 -3.36
N VAL A 155 -13.16 -9.08 -2.42
CA VAL A 155 -12.44 -9.40 -1.18
C VAL A 155 -11.91 -10.82 -1.17
N ARG A 156 -12.48 -11.67 -2.01
CA ARG A 156 -12.06 -13.05 -2.14
C ARG A 156 -12.31 -13.55 -3.55
N GLN A 157 -11.32 -14.20 -4.12
CA GLN A 157 -11.41 -14.94 -5.37
C GLN A 157 -10.62 -16.23 -5.16
N ILE A 158 -11.32 -17.36 -5.13
CA ILE A 158 -10.71 -18.67 -4.89
C ILE A 158 -11.15 -19.64 -5.98
N ASP A 159 -10.25 -20.55 -6.35
CA ASP A 159 -10.58 -21.66 -7.23
C ASP A 159 -11.38 -22.70 -6.44
N ALA A 160 -12.58 -23.00 -6.92
CA ALA A 160 -13.48 -24.02 -6.44
C ALA A 160 -13.22 -25.33 -7.21
N ASN A 161 -12.67 -26.32 -6.50
CA ASN A 161 -12.23 -27.62 -7.02
C ASN A 161 -11.07 -27.49 -8.03
N GLN A 162 -10.25 -28.53 -8.16
CA GLN A 162 -9.02 -28.56 -8.97
C GLN A 162 -9.23 -28.41 -10.51
N GLY A 163 -10.35 -27.80 -10.95
CA GLY A 163 -10.82 -27.77 -12.34
C GLY A 163 -11.24 -26.40 -12.87
N GLY A 164 -10.82 -25.28 -12.26
CA GLY A 164 -10.90 -23.95 -12.87
C GLY A 164 -12.20 -23.16 -12.68
N ASN A 165 -13.20 -23.69 -11.98
CA ASN A 165 -14.33 -22.89 -11.53
C ASN A 165 -13.87 -21.99 -10.38
N GLN A 166 -14.31 -20.74 -10.36
CA GLN A 166 -13.96 -19.78 -9.31
C GLN A 166 -15.18 -19.44 -8.49
N ARG A 167 -14.96 -19.21 -7.19
CA ARG A 167 -15.94 -18.60 -6.29
C ARG A 167 -15.39 -17.25 -5.84
N ILE A 168 -16.06 -16.19 -6.27
CA ILE A 168 -15.66 -14.80 -6.02
C ILE A 168 -16.68 -14.16 -5.11
N THR A 169 -16.21 -13.44 -4.09
CA THR A 169 -17.04 -12.66 -3.20
C THR A 169 -16.56 -11.22 -3.16
N ALA A 170 -17.51 -10.29 -3.27
CA ALA A 170 -17.27 -8.86 -3.19
C ALA A 170 -18.14 -8.22 -2.11
N PHE A 171 -17.59 -7.22 -1.43
CA PHE A 171 -18.38 -6.27 -0.66
C PHE A 171 -19.10 -5.31 -1.60
N ILE A 172 -20.31 -4.93 -1.21
CA ILE A 172 -21.09 -3.91 -1.91
C ILE A 172 -21.42 -2.75 -0.97
N TYR A 173 -21.40 -1.54 -1.53
CA TYR A 173 -21.49 -0.28 -0.79
C TYR A 173 -22.62 0.57 -1.37
N LYS A 174 -23.32 1.30 -0.50
CA LYS A 174 -24.26 2.34 -0.93
C LYS A 174 -23.49 3.60 -1.35
N GLN A 175 -24.16 4.50 -2.06
CA GLN A 175 -23.57 5.79 -2.43
C GLN A 175 -23.27 6.66 -1.20
N ASP A 176 -24.09 6.52 -0.16
CA ASP A 176 -23.97 7.16 1.14
C ASP A 176 -23.32 6.24 2.20
N ALA A 177 -22.49 5.27 1.76
CA ALA A 177 -21.83 4.34 2.67
C ALA A 177 -21.09 5.10 3.78
N LYS A 178 -21.40 4.75 5.03
CA LYS A 178 -20.76 5.35 6.19
C LYS A 178 -19.27 5.05 6.15
N LYS A 179 -18.46 6.02 6.57
CA LYS A 179 -17.03 5.78 6.75
C LYS A 179 -16.84 4.87 7.96
N ARG A 180 -16.13 3.76 7.78
CA ARG A 180 -15.69 2.92 8.90
C ARG A 180 -14.68 3.70 9.72
N ILE A 181 -14.82 3.63 11.04
CA ILE A 181 -13.71 3.91 11.92
C ILE A 181 -12.78 2.70 11.75
N VAL A 182 -11.70 2.89 11.00
CA VAL A 182 -10.64 1.88 10.88
C VAL A 182 -9.41 2.39 11.59
N GLN A 183 -8.84 1.53 12.42
CA GLN A 183 -7.58 1.83 13.10
C GLN A 183 -6.40 1.34 12.26
N SER A 184 -5.25 1.99 12.47
CA SER A 184 -4.00 1.59 11.84
C SER A 184 -3.66 0.14 12.19
N PRO A 185 -3.16 -0.69 11.25
CA PRO A 185 -2.60 -1.99 11.59
C PRO A 185 -1.34 -1.87 12.45
N ASP A 186 -0.73 -0.68 12.50
CA ASP A 186 0.46 -0.36 13.29
C ASP A 186 0.11 0.25 14.65
N ALA A 187 -1.17 0.18 15.06
CA ALA A 187 -1.59 0.69 16.35
C ALA A 187 -0.89 -0.07 17.50
N ILE A 188 -0.56 0.63 18.58
CA ILE A 188 0.01 0.06 19.81
C ILE A 188 -1.09 -0.70 20.55
N PRO A 189 -0.89 -1.95 20.98
CA PRO A 189 -1.93 -2.68 21.72
C PRO A 189 -2.40 -1.89 22.96
N ALA A 190 -3.71 -1.75 23.14
CA ALA A 190 -4.30 -0.93 24.20
C ALA A 190 -3.93 -1.42 25.62
N ASP A 191 -3.82 -2.73 25.78
CA ASP A 191 -3.51 -3.40 27.04
C ASP A 191 -1.99 -3.57 27.29
N SER A 192 -1.16 -3.10 26.36
CA SER A 192 0.29 -2.99 26.54
C SER A 192 0.67 -1.83 27.45
N GLU A 193 1.88 -1.87 28.01
CA GLU A 193 2.41 -0.77 28.80
C GLU A 193 2.57 0.52 27.99
N ALA A 194 3.04 0.40 26.75
CA ALA A 194 3.16 1.51 25.82
C ALA A 194 1.78 2.10 25.46
N GLY A 195 0.76 1.25 25.31
CA GLY A 195 -0.62 1.68 25.09
C GLY A 195 -1.16 2.50 26.26
N ARG A 196 -1.00 2.00 27.49
CA ARG A 196 -1.38 2.73 28.71
C ARG A 196 -0.64 4.07 28.85
N ALA A 197 0.67 4.09 28.56
CA ALA A 197 1.46 5.31 28.61
C ALA A 197 1.03 6.34 27.56
N ALA A 198 0.77 5.90 26.33
CA ALA A 198 0.30 6.76 25.24
C ALA A 198 -1.11 7.31 25.49
N LEU A 199 -2.01 6.51 26.09
CA LEU A 199 -3.33 6.97 26.55
C LEU A 199 -3.21 8.02 27.66
N ALA A 200 -2.28 7.83 28.61
CA ALA A 200 -2.04 8.78 29.69
C ALA A 200 -1.42 10.11 29.20
N GLN A 201 -0.58 10.07 28.16
CA GLN A 201 -0.04 11.27 27.52
C GLN A 201 -1.09 12.07 26.73
N GLY A 202 -2.13 11.39 26.22
CA GLY A 202 -3.20 12.02 25.44
C GLY A 202 -2.74 12.53 24.07
N GLY A 203 -3.62 13.27 23.39
CA GLY A 203 -3.31 13.92 22.10
C GLY A 203 -2.92 12.95 20.97
N GLU A 204 -1.87 13.28 20.22
CA GLU A 204 -1.37 12.48 19.09
C GLU A 204 -0.82 11.11 19.50
N ALA A 205 -0.37 10.93 20.75
CA ALA A 205 0.10 9.64 21.25
C ALA A 205 -1.06 8.66 21.44
N ALA A 206 -2.17 9.12 22.02
CA ALA A 206 -3.38 8.32 22.21
C ALA A 206 -4.00 7.85 20.88
N LYS A 207 -3.89 8.65 19.81
CA LYS A 207 -4.35 8.28 18.46
C LYS A 207 -3.62 7.08 17.85
N LYS A 208 -2.44 6.74 18.37
CA LYS A 208 -1.63 5.60 17.93
C LYS A 208 -1.97 4.32 18.70
N VAL A 209 -2.82 4.39 19.72
CA VAL A 209 -3.23 3.23 20.52
C VAL A 209 -4.42 2.55 19.86
N GLU A 210 -4.39 1.23 19.87
CA GLU A 210 -5.47 0.38 19.39
C GLU A 210 -6.75 0.69 20.18
N ILE A 211 -7.87 0.88 19.47
CA ILE A 211 -9.19 1.04 20.03
C ILE A 211 -9.85 -0.35 20.03
N PRO A 212 -10.08 -0.96 21.21
CA PRO A 212 -10.72 -2.26 21.29
C PRO A 212 -12.08 -2.26 20.57
N GLY A 213 -12.32 -3.27 19.73
CA GLY A 213 -13.58 -3.41 18.98
C GLY A 213 -13.63 -2.62 17.67
N VAL A 214 -12.59 -1.87 17.31
CA VAL A 214 -12.50 -1.16 16.01
C VAL A 214 -11.75 -2.01 14.99
N ALA A 215 -12.29 -2.12 13.78
CA ALA A 215 -11.67 -2.92 12.73
C ALA A 215 -10.35 -2.30 12.24
N THR A 216 -9.37 -3.14 11.92
CA THR A 216 -8.10 -2.68 11.32
C THR A 216 -8.28 -2.39 9.82
N SER A 217 -7.60 -1.36 9.31
CA SER A 217 -7.61 -1.06 7.86
C SER A 217 -6.88 -2.12 7.03
N ALA A 218 -6.13 -3.04 7.67
CA ALA A 218 -5.48 -4.16 7.01
C ALA A 218 -6.46 -5.27 6.57
N SER A 219 -7.66 -5.33 7.17
CA SER A 219 -8.65 -6.37 6.89
C SER A 219 -10.01 -5.78 6.48
N PRO A 220 -10.64 -6.31 5.43
CA PRO A 220 -12.04 -5.99 5.12
C PRO A 220 -12.99 -6.39 6.28
N SER A 221 -14.21 -5.84 6.31
CA SER A 221 -15.17 -6.12 7.40
C SER A 221 -15.50 -7.62 7.50
N ALA A 222 -15.34 -8.23 8.67
CA ALA A 222 -15.65 -9.64 8.90
C ALA A 222 -17.13 -9.88 9.31
N GLU A 223 -17.88 -8.81 9.60
CA GLU A 223 -19.22 -8.88 10.18
C GLU A 223 -20.35 -8.84 9.13
N VAL A 224 -20.02 -8.63 7.86
CA VAL A 224 -21.00 -8.43 6.78
C VAL A 224 -21.05 -9.67 5.87
N GLY A 225 -22.21 -10.32 5.79
CA GLY A 225 -22.47 -11.51 4.98
C GLY A 225 -22.14 -12.85 5.68
N ARG A 226 -22.33 -13.99 4.98
CA ARG A 226 -22.02 -15.35 5.50
C ARG A 226 -20.52 -15.68 5.50
N PHE A 227 -19.68 -14.68 5.76
CA PHE A 227 -18.22 -14.83 5.74
C PHE A 227 -17.69 -15.69 6.88
N PHE A 228 -18.39 -15.71 8.02
CA PHE A 228 -18.08 -16.56 9.18
C PHE A 228 -18.10 -18.07 8.86
N GLU A 229 -18.78 -18.51 7.79
CA GLU A 229 -18.85 -19.92 7.39
C GLU A 229 -17.58 -20.40 6.66
N THR A 230 -16.70 -19.49 6.21
CA THR A 230 -15.54 -19.87 5.37
C THR A 230 -14.24 -19.13 5.68
N GLN A 231 -14.20 -18.33 6.75
CA GLN A 231 -13.00 -17.68 7.28
C GLN A 231 -12.73 -18.18 8.71
N SER A 232 -11.62 -18.91 8.90
CA SER A 232 -11.10 -19.26 10.23
C SER A 232 -10.16 -18.19 10.80
N SER A 233 -9.69 -17.26 9.96
CA SER A 233 -8.80 -16.18 10.37
C SER A 233 -9.62 -15.01 10.91
N LYS A 234 -9.66 -14.87 12.25
CA LYS A 234 -10.01 -13.59 12.87
C LYS A 234 -8.99 -12.55 12.40
N GLY A 235 -9.43 -11.48 11.74
CA GLY A 235 -8.54 -10.35 11.43
C GLY A 235 -7.92 -9.84 12.74
N GLY A 236 -6.60 -9.64 12.76
CA GLY A 236 -5.87 -9.28 13.98
C GLY A 236 -4.39 -9.67 13.92
N ARG A 237 -3.66 -9.38 14.99
CA ARG A 237 -2.25 -9.79 15.15
C ARG A 237 -2.16 -11.31 15.26
N TYR A 238 -1.08 -11.89 14.73
CA TYR A 238 -0.86 -13.32 14.81
C TYR A 238 -0.71 -13.72 16.29
N THR A 239 -1.60 -14.58 16.78
CA THR A 239 -1.67 -14.98 18.20
C THR A 239 -1.29 -16.44 18.35
N VAL A 240 -0.26 -16.72 19.15
CA VAL A 240 0.07 -18.09 19.57
C VAL A 240 -0.66 -18.38 20.88
N THR A 241 -1.42 -19.47 20.91
CA THR A 241 -2.04 -20.00 22.14
C THR A 241 -1.21 -21.18 22.64
N LEU A 242 -0.70 -21.08 23.86
CA LEU A 242 0.06 -22.13 24.53
C LEU A 242 -0.89 -23.14 25.21
N PRO A 243 -0.42 -24.36 25.56
CA PRO A 243 -1.27 -25.42 26.14
C PRO A 243 -1.93 -25.05 27.48
N ASP A 244 -1.36 -24.10 28.21
CA ASP A 244 -1.88 -23.53 29.46
C ASP A 244 -2.95 -22.44 29.23
N GLY A 245 -3.30 -22.17 27.97
CA GLY A 245 -4.23 -21.12 27.57
C GLY A 245 -3.60 -19.74 27.45
N THR A 246 -2.30 -19.58 27.75
CA THR A 246 -1.60 -18.31 27.60
C THR A 246 -1.56 -17.90 26.13
N LYS A 247 -1.93 -16.65 25.85
CA LYS A 247 -1.89 -16.07 24.51
C LYS A 247 -0.73 -15.09 24.42
N VAL A 248 0.09 -15.23 23.38
CA VAL A 248 1.18 -14.31 23.08
C VAL A 248 1.06 -13.87 21.63
N GLU A 249 1.11 -12.57 21.38
CA GLU A 249 0.89 -11.97 20.07
C GLU A 249 2.18 -11.49 19.40
N GLU A 250 2.27 -11.66 18.08
CA GLU A 250 3.38 -11.14 17.28
C GLU A 250 3.08 -9.71 16.81
N LEU A 251 3.97 -8.78 17.16
CA LEU A 251 3.91 -7.40 16.68
C LEU A 251 4.55 -7.30 15.29
N ASN A 252 3.98 -6.43 14.46
CA ASN A 252 4.67 -6.00 13.24
C ASN A 252 5.83 -5.05 13.60
N LYS A 253 6.74 -4.82 12.64
CA LYS A 253 7.93 -4.00 12.86
C LYS A 253 7.61 -2.55 13.28
N ALA A 254 6.56 -1.95 12.71
CA ALA A 254 6.18 -0.57 12.99
C ALA A 254 5.66 -0.42 14.44
N THR A 255 4.78 -1.33 14.86
CA THR A 255 4.24 -1.39 16.23
C THR A 255 5.37 -1.66 17.23
N ALA A 256 6.24 -2.63 16.93
CA ALA A 256 7.38 -2.96 17.79
C ALA A 256 8.34 -1.77 17.98
N ALA A 257 8.61 -1.00 16.91
CA ALA A 257 9.46 0.19 16.98
C ALA A 257 8.86 1.33 17.84
N MET A 258 7.55 1.28 18.11
CA MET A 258 6.86 2.25 18.96
C MET A 258 6.75 1.79 20.42
N MET A 259 7.24 0.59 20.72
CA MET A 259 7.25 0.00 22.05
C MET A 259 8.69 -0.17 22.54
N VAL A 260 8.88 -0.14 23.86
CA VAL A 260 10.19 -0.42 24.46
C VAL A 260 10.21 -1.89 24.87
N PRO A 261 11.13 -2.72 24.34
CA PRO A 261 11.24 -4.10 24.78
C PRO A 261 11.81 -4.16 26.20
N PHE A 262 11.22 -5.01 27.04
CA PHE A 262 11.71 -5.20 28.41
C PHE A 262 12.79 -6.29 28.49
N ASP A 263 12.84 -7.19 27.51
CA ASP A 263 13.79 -8.30 27.43
C ASP A 263 13.86 -8.81 25.97
N SER A 264 14.77 -9.75 25.69
CA SER A 264 14.86 -10.46 24.40
C SER A 264 15.13 -11.95 24.60
N VAL A 265 14.92 -12.73 23.55
CA VAL A 265 15.26 -14.15 23.49
C VAL A 265 16.09 -14.42 22.24
N LYS A 266 17.12 -15.26 22.39
CA LYS A 266 17.92 -15.78 21.29
C LYS A 266 18.08 -17.27 21.46
N PHE A 267 17.78 -18.05 20.42
CA PHE A 267 17.91 -19.50 20.45
C PHE A 267 18.09 -20.06 19.04
N THR A 268 18.67 -21.26 18.97
CA THR A 268 18.94 -21.97 17.73
C THR A 268 18.22 -23.31 17.76
N GLY A 269 17.68 -23.71 16.61
CA GLY A 269 17.07 -25.02 16.46
C GLY A 269 16.76 -25.34 15.00
N ASN A 270 16.32 -26.57 14.76
CA ASN A 270 15.83 -27.00 13.48
C ASN A 270 14.31 -26.85 13.49
N TYR A 271 13.78 -26.01 12.61
CA TYR A 271 12.35 -25.68 12.53
C TYR A 271 11.87 -25.84 11.10
N GLY A 272 10.76 -26.56 10.91
CA GLY A 272 10.25 -26.89 9.58
C GLY A 272 9.44 -25.77 8.93
N ASN A 273 8.94 -24.81 9.70
CA ASN A 273 8.15 -23.69 9.21
C ASN A 273 8.07 -22.52 10.21
N MET A 274 7.52 -21.40 9.76
CA MET A 274 7.36 -20.19 10.57
C MET A 274 6.41 -20.38 11.76
N THR A 275 5.35 -21.19 11.64
CA THR A 275 4.43 -21.47 12.76
C THR A 275 5.15 -22.11 13.93
N GLU A 276 6.06 -23.04 13.65
CA GLU A 276 6.90 -23.68 14.66
C GLU A 276 7.87 -22.69 15.31
N ILE A 277 8.49 -21.82 14.50
CA ILE A 277 9.34 -20.73 15.01
C ILE A 277 8.55 -19.83 15.93
N SER A 278 7.41 -19.29 15.49
CA SER A 278 6.53 -18.43 16.26
C SER A 278 6.07 -19.10 17.56
N TYR A 279 5.71 -20.39 17.53
CA TYR A 279 5.37 -21.14 18.74
C TYR A 279 6.54 -21.21 19.74
N GLN A 280 7.76 -21.45 19.25
CA GLN A 280 8.95 -21.56 20.09
C GLN A 280 9.39 -20.19 20.66
N VAL A 281 9.19 -19.11 19.91
CA VAL A 281 9.37 -17.74 20.41
C VAL A 281 8.32 -17.44 21.48
N ALA A 282 7.03 -17.64 21.18
CA ALA A 282 5.93 -17.40 22.11
C ALA A 282 6.07 -18.20 23.41
N LYS A 283 6.47 -19.46 23.34
CA LYS A 283 6.73 -20.31 24.53
C LYS A 283 7.81 -19.72 25.43
N ARG A 284 8.89 -19.15 24.85
CA ARG A 284 9.97 -18.50 25.62
C ARG A 284 9.57 -17.11 26.11
N ALA A 285 8.82 -16.39 25.30
CA ALA A 285 8.24 -15.09 25.61
C ALA A 285 7.32 -15.19 26.83
N ALA A 286 6.37 -16.13 26.83
CA ALA A 286 5.46 -16.39 27.95
C ALA A 286 6.20 -16.76 29.24
N LYS A 287 7.26 -17.58 29.16
CA LYS A 287 8.10 -17.91 30.33
C LYS A 287 8.76 -16.68 30.96
N LYS A 288 9.06 -15.66 30.16
CA LYS A 288 9.59 -14.37 30.62
C LYS A 288 8.48 -13.35 30.94
N GLY A 289 7.21 -13.78 30.90
CA GLY A 289 6.04 -12.95 31.18
C GLY A 289 5.75 -11.90 30.12
N ALA A 290 6.15 -12.13 28.87
CA ALA A 290 5.82 -11.25 27.75
C ALA A 290 4.41 -11.57 27.22
N LYS A 291 3.67 -10.52 26.87
CA LYS A 291 2.38 -10.63 26.16
C LYS A 291 2.54 -10.50 24.65
N TYR A 292 3.56 -9.76 24.21
CA TYR A 292 3.88 -9.61 22.80
C TYR A 292 5.34 -9.89 22.51
N TYR A 293 5.64 -10.28 21.29
CA TYR A 293 7.01 -10.41 20.79
C TYR A 293 7.13 -9.85 19.37
N HIS A 294 8.36 -9.52 18.97
CA HIS A 294 8.70 -9.25 17.58
C HIS A 294 9.98 -10.00 17.21
N ILE A 295 9.94 -10.81 16.15
CA ILE A 295 11.15 -11.49 15.67
C ILE A 295 12.03 -10.47 14.95
N THR A 296 13.17 -10.14 15.56
CA THR A 296 14.11 -9.13 15.06
C THR A 296 15.04 -9.70 14.00
N ARG A 297 15.42 -10.97 14.13
CA ARG A 297 16.33 -11.62 13.19
C ARG A 297 16.11 -13.11 13.12
N GLN A 298 16.19 -13.62 11.88
CA GLN A 298 16.27 -15.04 11.58
C GLN A 298 17.45 -15.22 10.62
N TRP A 299 18.39 -16.10 10.93
CA TRP A 299 19.44 -16.46 9.98
C TRP A 299 19.74 -17.94 10.06
N GLN A 300 19.92 -18.53 8.88
CA GLN A 300 20.28 -19.93 8.74
C GLN A 300 21.75 -20.11 9.10
N GLU A 301 22.05 -21.13 9.89
CA GLU A 301 23.42 -21.56 10.20
C GLU A 301 23.86 -22.70 9.27
N ARG A 302 25.07 -23.24 9.48
CA ARG A 302 25.54 -24.39 8.71
C ARG A 302 24.59 -25.58 8.94
N GLY A 303 23.95 -26.04 7.87
CA GLY A 303 22.96 -27.14 7.89
C GLY A 303 21.51 -26.65 7.94
N ASN A 304 20.65 -27.39 8.63
CA ASN A 304 19.20 -27.11 8.74
C ASN A 304 18.83 -26.31 9.98
N ASN A 305 19.80 -25.80 10.73
CA ASN A 305 19.56 -25.02 11.94
C ASN A 305 19.35 -23.54 11.60
N ILE A 306 18.40 -22.92 12.30
CA ILE A 306 18.09 -21.49 12.20
C ILE A 306 18.25 -20.89 13.59
N THR A 307 18.94 -19.75 13.66
CA THR A 307 19.02 -18.94 14.88
C THR A 307 18.01 -17.80 14.80
N ILE A 308 17.19 -17.70 15.85
CA ILE A 308 16.12 -16.72 15.97
C ILE A 308 16.43 -15.79 17.13
N SER A 309 16.26 -14.49 16.90
CA SER A 309 16.27 -13.44 17.92
C SER A 309 14.93 -12.73 17.92
N ALA A 310 14.36 -12.50 19.09
CA ALA A 310 13.09 -11.80 19.25
C ALA A 310 13.10 -10.90 20.48
N ASP A 311 12.50 -9.73 20.33
CA ASP A 311 12.29 -8.77 21.40
C ASP A 311 10.95 -9.03 22.08
N LEU A 312 10.88 -8.78 23.39
CA LEU A 312 9.75 -9.10 24.25
C LEU A 312 9.12 -7.85 24.84
N TYR A 313 7.78 -7.82 24.85
CA TYR A 313 6.99 -6.67 25.27
C TYR A 313 5.86 -7.07 26.24
N LYS A 314 5.47 -6.12 27.09
CA LYS A 314 4.41 -6.26 28.11
C LYS A 314 3.04 -5.81 27.64
#